data_AF-A0AAV1VFE5-F1
#
_entry.id   AF-A0AAV1VFE5-F1
#
_cell.length_a   1.000
_cell.length_b   1.000
_cell.length_c   1.000
_cell.angle_alpha   90.00
_cell.angle_beta   90.00
_cell.angle_gamma   90.00
#
_symmetry.space_group_name_H-M   'P 1'
#
loop_
_entity.id
_entity.type
_entity.pdbx_description
1 polymer ?
#
loop_
_entity_poly.entity_id
_entity_poly.type
_entity_poly.pdbx_seq_one_letter_code
_entity_poly.pdbx_strand_id
1 'polypeptide(L)'
;MPTRYVSAVPDEEVRSLPLRVEVKNYSGKEGENLILWIRKIEMAMTSGLITIDHQQVSLAISKLDGRAREWASTCSTSVDIAFRSWESLKSQLVQVFSPPNQAYRVRSRFLAPRQGKNELSDYVQELRTLMAAMQFYSLLETVHVTIFVEGLRTGIARTEVFRVHPSTFEKPWELLLVLSITSSRPGLARMGATLALREILHKWSGLKQTGTDGSHLC
;
A
#
# COMPACT_ATOMS: atom_id res chain seq x y z
N MET A 1 -24.76 52.93 21.09
CA MET A 1 -24.25 51.55 20.94
C MET A 1 -24.07 51.25 19.46
N PRO A 2 -22.85 51.27 18.90
CA PRO A 2 -22.64 50.87 17.52
C PRO A 2 -22.32 49.38 17.44
N THR A 3 -23.13 48.65 16.67
CA THR A 3 -23.01 47.22 16.37
C THR A 3 -21.73 46.97 15.57
N ARG A 4 -20.78 46.23 16.15
CA ARG A 4 -19.61 45.72 15.41
C ARG A 4 -20.11 44.68 14.40
N TYR A 5 -19.98 44.99 13.12
CA TYR A 5 -20.02 43.99 12.06
C TYR A 5 -18.81 43.07 12.25
N VAL A 6 -19.06 41.84 12.70
CA VAL A 6 -18.05 40.78 12.72
C VAL A 6 -18.00 40.22 11.31
N SER A 7 -16.93 40.54 10.57
CA SER A 7 -16.65 39.92 9.28
C SER A 7 -16.42 38.43 9.52
N ALA A 8 -17.30 37.59 8.99
CA ALA A 8 -17.05 36.16 8.87
C ALA A 8 -15.82 35.98 7.97
N VAL A 9 -14.75 35.44 8.53
CA VAL A 9 -13.62 34.93 7.74
C VAL A 9 -14.10 33.61 7.14
N PRO A 10 -14.16 33.44 5.80
CA PRO A 10 -14.43 32.14 5.23
C PRO A 10 -13.27 31.22 5.58
N ASP A 11 -13.60 30.03 6.08
CA ASP A 11 -12.66 28.93 6.28
C ASP A 11 -12.00 28.62 4.92
N GLU A 12 -10.76 29.10 4.74
CA GLU A 12 -9.92 28.73 3.59
C GLU A 12 -9.59 27.25 3.76
N GLU A 13 -10.45 26.39 3.19
CA GLU A 13 -10.08 25.02 2.86
C GLU A 13 -8.73 25.06 2.16
N VAL A 14 -7.70 24.54 2.83
CA VAL A 14 -6.36 24.43 2.27
C VAL A 14 -6.43 23.53 1.04
N ARG A 15 -6.67 24.13 -0.13
CA ARG A 15 -6.58 23.45 -1.42
C ARG A 15 -5.14 23.04 -1.60
N SER A 16 -4.86 21.78 -1.25
CA SER A 16 -3.53 21.20 -1.40
C SER A 16 -3.08 21.35 -2.85
N LEU A 17 -1.97 22.06 -3.03
CA LEU A 17 -1.45 22.36 -4.36
C LEU A 17 -0.86 21.07 -4.95
N PRO A 18 -1.16 20.71 -6.21
CA PRO A 18 -0.55 19.56 -6.86
C PRO A 18 0.98 19.68 -6.83
N LEU A 19 1.65 18.69 -6.25
CA LEU A 19 3.10 18.61 -6.21
C LEU A 19 3.61 17.85 -7.43
N ARG A 20 4.51 18.47 -8.18
CA ARG A 20 5.12 17.85 -9.36
C ARG A 20 6.24 16.90 -8.95
N VAL A 21 5.93 15.62 -8.86
CA VAL A 21 6.94 14.57 -8.64
C VAL A 21 7.59 14.22 -9.97
N GLU A 22 8.92 14.30 -10.04
CA GLU A 22 9.66 13.86 -11.23
C GLU A 22 9.73 12.34 -11.27
N VAL A 23 9.17 11.76 -12.34
CA VAL A 23 9.28 10.33 -12.63
C VAL A 23 10.17 10.14 -13.85
N LYS A 24 11.21 9.31 -13.68
CA LYS A 24 12.09 8.86 -14.77
C LYS A 24 11.31 8.01 -15.76
N ASN A 25 11.72 8.04 -17.02
CA ASN A 25 11.12 7.19 -18.04
C ASN A 25 11.46 5.72 -17.77
N TYR A 26 10.56 4.82 -18.17
CA TYR A 26 10.77 3.38 -18.16
C TYR A 26 10.95 2.88 -19.59
N SER A 27 12.10 2.26 -19.87
CA SER A 27 12.45 1.85 -21.23
C SER A 27 12.12 0.38 -21.54
N GLY A 28 11.85 -0.43 -20.51
CA GLY A 28 11.58 -1.86 -20.65
C GLY A 28 12.85 -2.70 -20.85
N LYS A 29 14.00 -2.17 -20.42
CA LYS A 29 15.30 -2.86 -20.51
C LYS A 29 15.48 -3.87 -19.38
N GLU A 30 16.26 -4.92 -19.65
CA GLU A 30 16.66 -5.87 -18.63
C GLU A 30 17.44 -5.16 -17.51
N GLY A 31 17.11 -5.46 -16.26
CA GLY A 31 17.69 -4.79 -15.08
C GLY A 31 16.96 -3.53 -14.61
N GLU A 32 16.06 -2.94 -15.43
CA GLU A 32 15.19 -1.87 -14.93
C GLU A 32 14.13 -2.43 -13.99
N ASN A 33 13.95 -1.78 -12.83
CA ASN A 33 12.99 -2.22 -11.83
C ASN A 33 11.60 -1.64 -12.11
N LEU A 34 10.78 -2.40 -12.86
CA LEU A 34 9.40 -2.04 -13.19
C LEU A 34 8.56 -1.69 -11.95
N ILE A 35 8.70 -2.47 -10.88
CA ILE A 35 7.91 -2.30 -9.66
C ILE A 35 8.18 -0.95 -8.99
N LEU A 36 9.46 -0.57 -8.89
CA LEU A 36 9.85 0.73 -8.36
C LEU A 36 9.35 1.88 -9.25
N TRP A 37 9.33 1.68 -10.57
CA TRP A 37 8.80 2.68 -11.48
C TRP A 37 7.27 2.86 -11.33
N ILE A 38 6.50 1.77 -11.30
CA ILE A 38 5.05 1.80 -11.03
C ILE A 38 4.76 2.54 -9.73
N ARG A 39 5.52 2.27 -8.67
CA ARG A 39 5.34 2.94 -7.38
C ARG A 39 5.59 4.46 -7.45
N LYS A 40 6.60 4.89 -8.21
CA LYS A 40 6.88 6.32 -8.42
C LYS A 40 5.78 7.00 -9.23
N ILE A 41 5.20 6.30 -10.21
CA ILE A 41 4.04 6.79 -10.96
C ILE A 41 2.84 6.97 -10.02
N GLU A 42 2.52 5.99 -9.18
CA GLU A 42 1.44 6.11 -8.18
C GLU A 42 1.67 7.29 -7.23
N MET A 43 2.90 7.47 -6.75
CA MET A 43 3.26 8.63 -5.92
C MET A 43 3.03 9.95 -6.67
N ALA A 44 3.41 10.03 -7.95
CA ALA A 44 3.18 11.22 -8.77
C ALA A 44 1.69 11.48 -9.02
N MET A 45 0.88 10.43 -9.18
CA MET A 45 -0.58 10.56 -9.29
C MET A 45 -1.19 11.11 -8.00
N THR A 46 -0.83 10.53 -6.84
CA THR A 46 -1.32 11.00 -5.54
C THR A 46 -0.89 12.43 -5.26
N SER A 47 0.40 12.76 -5.48
CA SER A 47 0.93 14.11 -5.29
C SER A 47 0.35 15.13 -6.27
N GLY A 48 0.04 14.70 -7.49
CA GLY A 48 -0.58 15.54 -8.53
C GLY A 48 -2.10 15.61 -8.46
N LEU A 49 -2.73 14.94 -7.49
CA LEU A 49 -4.18 14.81 -7.35
C LEU A 49 -4.86 14.26 -8.62
N ILE A 50 -4.18 13.35 -9.33
CA ILE A 50 -4.68 12.75 -10.57
C ILE A 50 -5.53 11.52 -10.22
N THR A 51 -6.84 11.68 -10.25
CA THR A 51 -7.82 10.63 -9.90
C THR A 51 -8.57 10.05 -11.10
N ILE A 52 -8.57 10.76 -12.23
CA ILE A 52 -9.30 10.34 -13.44
C ILE A 52 -8.49 9.28 -14.20
N ASP A 53 -9.09 8.11 -14.45
CA ASP A 53 -8.44 6.94 -15.08
C ASP A 53 -7.68 7.29 -16.37
N HIS A 54 -8.31 8.01 -17.30
CA HIS A 54 -7.66 8.40 -18.56
C HIS A 54 -6.44 9.30 -18.32
N GLN A 55 -6.47 10.21 -17.34
CA GLN A 55 -5.31 11.06 -17.01
C GLN A 55 -4.19 10.24 -16.37
N GLN A 56 -4.52 9.26 -15.53
CA GLN A 56 -3.56 8.34 -14.95
C GLN A 56 -2.85 7.51 -16.03
N VAL A 57 -3.62 6.94 -16.95
CA VAL A 57 -3.11 6.16 -18.09
C VAL A 57 -2.25 7.03 -19.00
N SER A 58 -2.72 8.23 -19.35
CA SER A 58 -1.97 9.18 -20.20
C SER A 58 -0.63 9.58 -19.56
N LEU A 59 -0.62 9.90 -18.26
CA LEU A 59 0.61 10.18 -17.52
C LEU A 59 1.57 8.99 -17.57
N ALA A 60 1.10 7.79 -17.26
CA ALA A 60 1.94 6.59 -17.25
C ALA A 60 2.54 6.31 -18.64
N ILE A 61 1.73 6.37 -19.70
CA ILE A 61 2.17 6.16 -21.09
C ILE A 61 3.18 7.23 -21.51
N SER A 62 2.99 8.50 -21.12
CA SER A 62 3.94 9.58 -21.41
C SER A 62 5.33 9.36 -20.82
N LYS A 63 5.41 8.50 -19.79
CA LYS A 63 6.64 8.10 -19.10
C LYS A 63 7.20 6.77 -19.58
N LEU A 64 6.61 6.13 -20.60
CA LEU A 64 7.20 4.98 -21.28
C LEU A 64 8.17 5.44 -22.36
N ASP A 65 9.23 4.68 -22.56
CA ASP A 65 10.26 4.91 -23.58
C ASP A 65 10.73 3.58 -24.16
N GLY A 66 11.56 3.61 -25.20
CA GLY A 66 12.15 2.43 -25.84
C GLY A 66 11.14 1.30 -26.09
N ARG A 67 11.48 0.09 -25.64
CA ARG A 67 10.67 -1.12 -25.81
C ARG A 67 9.29 -0.99 -25.16
N ALA A 68 9.20 -0.33 -24.01
CA ALA A 68 7.94 -0.15 -23.31
C ALA A 68 6.98 0.76 -24.08
N ARG A 69 7.50 1.81 -24.73
CA ARG A 69 6.72 2.69 -25.60
C ARG A 69 6.27 1.96 -26.87
N GLU A 70 7.20 1.26 -27.53
CA GLU A 70 6.89 0.46 -28.73
C GLU A 70 5.78 -0.56 -28.45
N TRP A 71 5.89 -1.30 -27.33
CA TRP A 71 4.86 -2.20 -26.88
C TRP A 71 3.51 -1.49 -26.67
N ALA A 72 3.49 -0.37 -25.93
CA ALA A 72 2.25 0.36 -25.68
C ALA A 72 1.57 0.82 -26.98
N SER A 73 2.34 1.20 -28.00
CA SER A 73 1.84 1.55 -29.34
C SER A 73 1.25 0.35 -30.11
N THR A 74 1.67 -0.88 -29.81
CA THR A 74 1.11 -2.09 -30.43
C THR A 74 -0.19 -2.57 -29.79
N CYS A 75 -0.50 -2.16 -28.55
CA CYS A 75 -1.64 -2.69 -27.80
C CYS A 75 -3.01 -2.26 -28.32
N SER A 76 -3.15 -1.18 -29.11
CA SER A 76 -4.37 -0.85 -29.86
C SER A 76 -4.19 0.39 -30.75
N THR A 77 -5.05 0.55 -31.75
CA THR A 77 -5.20 1.78 -32.57
C THR A 77 -5.78 2.96 -31.76
N SER A 78 -6.40 2.68 -30.60
CA SER A 78 -6.88 3.69 -29.63
C SER A 78 -6.50 3.30 -28.19
N VAL A 79 -5.76 4.19 -27.52
CA VAL A 79 -5.27 4.04 -26.13
C VAL A 79 -6.43 3.81 -25.14
N ASP A 80 -7.57 4.45 -25.38
CA ASP A 80 -8.76 4.39 -24.52
C ASP A 80 -9.39 2.98 -24.46
N ILE A 81 -9.21 2.20 -25.52
CA ILE A 81 -9.77 0.84 -25.62
C ILE A 81 -8.82 -0.18 -24.99
N ALA A 82 -7.51 -0.01 -25.19
CA ALA A 82 -6.49 -0.93 -24.68
C ALA A 82 -6.29 -0.82 -23.16
N PHE A 83 -6.39 0.40 -22.63
CA PHE A 83 -6.06 0.72 -21.24
C PHE A 83 -7.17 1.53 -20.58
N ARG A 84 -8.25 0.84 -20.18
CA ARG A 84 -9.43 1.47 -19.56
C ARG A 84 -9.17 2.13 -18.20
N SER A 85 -8.14 1.70 -17.48
CA SER A 85 -7.79 2.19 -16.15
C SER A 85 -6.31 1.97 -15.84
N TRP A 86 -5.81 2.66 -14.83
CA TRP A 86 -4.45 2.47 -14.34
C TRP A 86 -4.16 1.01 -13.94
N GLU A 87 -5.10 0.35 -13.26
CA GLU A 87 -4.94 -1.05 -12.84
C GLU A 87 -4.83 -2.01 -14.04
N SER A 88 -5.57 -1.76 -15.13
CA SER A 88 -5.45 -2.55 -16.36
C SER A 88 -4.07 -2.40 -17.01
N LEU A 89 -3.60 -1.15 -17.17
CA LEU A 89 -2.26 -0.86 -17.72
C LEU A 89 -1.16 -1.48 -16.86
N LYS A 90 -1.25 -1.31 -15.54
CA LYS A 90 -0.31 -1.86 -14.55
C LYS A 90 -0.22 -3.38 -14.64
N SER A 91 -1.35 -4.07 -14.70
CA SER A 91 -1.41 -5.53 -14.84
C SER A 91 -0.71 -6.02 -16.11
N GLN A 92 -1.00 -5.38 -17.25
CA GLN A 92 -0.38 -5.73 -18.53
C GLN A 92 1.13 -5.45 -18.56
N LEU A 93 1.57 -4.32 -18.00
CA LEU A 93 2.99 -4.00 -17.86
C LEU A 93 3.73 -5.06 -17.04
N VAL A 94 3.16 -5.48 -15.91
CA VAL A 94 3.73 -6.54 -15.07
C VAL A 94 3.79 -7.85 -15.83
N GLN A 95 2.76 -8.19 -16.60
CA GLN A 95 2.74 -9.43 -17.39
C GLN A 95 3.83 -9.45 -18.47
N VAL A 96 4.05 -8.34 -19.17
CA VAL A 96 4.94 -8.27 -20.34
C VAL A 96 6.40 -8.05 -19.95
N PHE A 97 6.67 -7.23 -18.93
CA PHE A 97 8.02 -6.78 -18.59
C PHE A 97 8.60 -7.42 -17.32
N SER A 98 7.85 -8.27 -16.62
CA SER A 98 8.44 -9.05 -15.53
C SER A 98 9.40 -10.11 -16.06
N PRO A 99 10.53 -10.36 -15.38
CA PRO A 99 11.39 -11.49 -15.72
C PRO A 99 10.63 -12.82 -15.68
N PRO A 100 11.04 -13.82 -16.48
CA PRO A 100 10.47 -15.17 -16.40
C PRO A 100 10.45 -15.70 -14.97
N ASN A 101 9.37 -16.37 -14.59
CA ASN A 101 9.18 -16.96 -13.26
C ASN A 101 9.24 -15.97 -12.09
N GLN A 102 9.19 -14.65 -12.31
CA GLN A 102 9.25 -13.67 -11.22
C GLN A 102 8.12 -13.87 -10.21
N ALA A 103 6.89 -14.08 -10.67
CA ALA A 103 5.74 -14.39 -9.81
C ALA A 103 5.99 -15.63 -8.94
N TYR A 104 6.59 -16.68 -9.51
CA TYR A 104 6.97 -17.88 -8.77
C TYR A 104 8.07 -17.58 -7.73
N ARG A 105 9.11 -16.84 -8.10
CA ARG A 105 10.23 -16.49 -7.19
C ARG A 105 9.73 -15.71 -5.98
N VAL A 106 8.88 -14.70 -6.19
CA VAL A 106 8.34 -13.90 -5.07
C VAL A 106 7.41 -14.75 -4.21
N ARG A 107 6.51 -15.54 -4.80
CA ARG A 107 5.63 -16.47 -4.05
C ARG A 107 6.42 -17.49 -3.23
N SER A 108 7.42 -18.12 -3.83
CA SER A 108 8.30 -19.09 -3.17
C SER A 108 9.01 -18.44 -1.98
N ARG A 109 9.55 -17.23 -2.15
CA ARG A 109 10.19 -16.49 -1.06
C ARG A 109 9.19 -16.07 0.02
N PHE A 110 7.95 -15.75 -0.35
CA PHE A 110 6.87 -15.41 0.59
C PHE A 110 6.40 -16.60 1.44
N LEU A 111 6.52 -17.83 0.94
CA LEU A 111 6.14 -19.05 1.67
C LEU A 111 7.19 -19.49 2.71
N ALA A 112 8.43 -19.04 2.56
CA ALA A 112 9.57 -19.43 3.38
C ALA A 112 9.65 -18.85 4.81
N PRO A 113 9.17 -17.62 5.12
CA PRO A 113 9.43 -17.00 6.41
C PRO A 113 8.83 -17.81 7.54
N ARG A 114 9.64 -18.04 8.57
CA ARG A 114 9.24 -18.62 9.85
C ARG A 114 9.93 -17.80 10.93
N GLN A 115 9.19 -17.38 11.94
CA GLN A 115 9.74 -16.59 13.04
C GLN A 115 10.90 -17.33 13.72
N GLY A 116 10.76 -18.65 13.93
CA GLY A 116 11.82 -19.47 14.51
C GLY A 116 12.37 -18.89 15.82
N LYS A 117 13.68 -18.67 15.86
CA LYS A 117 14.39 -18.04 16.99
C LYS A 117 14.51 -16.51 16.88
N ASN A 118 14.10 -15.92 15.76
CA ASN A 118 14.23 -14.49 15.51
C ASN A 118 13.26 -13.69 16.40
N GLU A 119 13.56 -12.42 16.60
CA GLU A 119 12.63 -11.52 17.25
C GLU A 119 11.33 -11.39 16.43
N LEU A 120 10.23 -11.07 17.12
CA LEU A 120 8.95 -10.86 16.47
C LEU A 120 9.01 -9.68 15.49
N SER A 121 9.72 -8.62 15.86
CA SER A 121 10.01 -7.43 15.05
C SER A 121 10.68 -7.78 13.72
N ASP A 122 11.73 -8.59 13.74
CA ASP A 122 12.47 -9.01 12.54
C ASP A 122 11.59 -9.82 11.59
N TYR A 123 10.83 -10.77 12.13
CA TYR A 123 9.88 -11.58 11.36
C TYR A 123 8.79 -10.72 10.71
N VAL A 124 8.19 -9.80 11.48
CA VAL A 124 7.19 -8.84 10.97
C VAL A 124 7.81 -7.98 9.87
N GLN A 125 9.02 -7.47 10.07
CA GLN A 125 9.66 -6.61 9.07
C GLN A 125 10.00 -7.37 7.78
N GLU A 126 10.44 -8.64 7.88
CA GLU A 126 10.69 -9.49 6.71
C GLU A 126 9.40 -9.74 5.92
N LEU A 127 8.31 -10.14 6.59
CA LEU A 127 7.02 -10.33 5.96
C LEU A 127 6.51 -9.06 5.29
N ARG A 128 6.70 -7.89 5.90
CA ARG A 128 6.30 -6.60 5.33
C ARG A 128 6.96 -6.36 3.98
N THR A 129 8.26 -6.60 3.92
CA THR A 129 9.05 -6.42 2.70
C THR A 129 8.59 -7.40 1.62
N LEU A 130 8.29 -8.64 1.97
CA LEU A 130 7.83 -9.64 1.01
C LEU A 130 6.40 -9.38 0.53
N MET A 131 5.50 -8.90 1.39
CA MET A 131 4.15 -8.46 0.97
C MET A 131 4.22 -7.30 -0.02
N ALA A 132 5.10 -6.33 0.21
CA ALA A 132 5.31 -5.22 -0.73
C ALA A 132 5.81 -5.72 -2.09
N ALA A 133 6.69 -6.72 -2.11
CA ALA A 133 7.14 -7.36 -3.35
C ALA A 133 6.03 -8.18 -4.04
N MET A 134 5.09 -8.74 -3.27
CA MET A 134 3.94 -9.50 -3.73
C MET A 134 2.77 -8.65 -4.24
N GLN A 135 2.80 -7.33 -4.07
CA GLN A 135 1.70 -6.41 -4.40
C GLN A 135 1.15 -6.60 -5.84
N PHE A 136 1.98 -7.08 -6.76
CA PHE A 136 1.66 -7.26 -8.18
C PHE A 136 1.40 -8.72 -8.58
N TYR A 137 1.53 -9.66 -7.63
CA TYR A 137 1.41 -11.10 -7.86
C TYR A 137 0.31 -11.65 -6.97
N SER A 138 -0.93 -11.62 -7.44
CA SER A 138 -2.11 -12.03 -6.67
C SER A 138 -1.92 -13.41 -6.00
N LEU A 139 -2.17 -13.43 -4.68
CA LEU A 139 -2.64 -14.57 -3.90
C LEU A 139 -3.90 -14.11 -3.17
N LEU A 140 -4.79 -15.04 -2.80
CA LEU A 140 -5.93 -14.70 -1.96
C LEU A 140 -5.44 -14.18 -0.60
N GLU A 141 -6.13 -13.18 -0.07
CA GLU A 141 -5.81 -12.60 1.24
C GLU A 141 -5.79 -13.66 2.35
N THR A 142 -6.69 -14.66 2.26
CA THR A 142 -6.72 -15.81 3.14
C THR A 142 -5.41 -16.62 3.14
N VAL A 143 -4.81 -16.82 1.96
CA VAL A 143 -3.53 -17.54 1.81
C VAL A 143 -2.41 -16.77 2.49
N HIS A 144 -2.37 -15.45 2.31
CA HIS A 144 -1.40 -14.63 3.02
C HIS A 144 -1.57 -14.81 4.54
N VAL A 145 -2.81 -14.82 5.06
CA VAL A 145 -3.08 -14.80 6.51
C VAL A 145 -2.66 -16.13 7.10
N THR A 146 -2.96 -17.23 6.41
CA THR A 146 -2.51 -18.56 6.81
C THR A 146 -0.99 -18.63 6.88
N ILE A 147 -0.27 -18.18 5.86
CA ILE A 147 1.21 -18.19 5.86
C ILE A 147 1.76 -17.40 7.05
N PHE A 148 1.17 -16.24 7.32
CA PHE A 148 1.55 -15.37 8.42
C PHE A 148 1.36 -16.02 9.80
N VAL A 149 0.16 -16.56 10.06
CA VAL A 149 -0.17 -17.23 11.32
C VAL A 149 0.67 -18.49 11.49
N GLU A 150 0.81 -19.28 10.43
CA GLU A 150 1.58 -20.52 10.46
C GLU A 150 3.09 -20.28 10.66
N GLY A 151 3.60 -19.15 10.17
CA GLY A 151 5.00 -18.80 10.36
C GLY A 151 5.35 -18.26 11.74
N LEU A 152 4.38 -17.87 12.57
CA LEU A 152 4.62 -17.45 13.95
C LEU A 152 5.05 -18.64 14.82
N ARG A 153 6.05 -18.40 15.69
CA ARG A 153 6.45 -19.38 16.69
C ARG A 153 5.34 -19.54 17.73
N THR A 154 5.26 -20.71 18.36
CA THR A 154 4.33 -20.95 19.47
C THR A 154 4.60 -19.95 20.61
N GLY A 155 3.56 -19.26 21.06
CA GLY A 155 3.67 -18.25 22.11
C GLY A 155 2.53 -17.24 22.06
N ILE A 156 2.64 -16.17 22.86
CA ILE A 156 1.60 -15.15 23.02
C ILE A 156 1.18 -14.56 21.68
N ALA A 157 2.13 -14.21 20.80
CA ALA A 157 1.85 -13.62 19.50
C ALA A 157 0.96 -14.52 18.62
N ARG A 158 1.28 -15.82 18.50
CA ARG A 158 0.47 -16.76 17.73
C ARG A 158 -0.91 -16.94 18.35
N THR A 159 -1.00 -17.03 19.68
CA THR A 159 -2.27 -17.18 20.39
C THR A 159 -3.18 -15.97 20.20
N GLU A 160 -2.66 -14.76 20.37
CA GLU A 160 -3.44 -13.53 20.23
C GLU A 160 -3.90 -13.29 18.80
N VAL A 161 -3.05 -13.58 17.80
CA VAL A 161 -3.46 -13.50 16.39
C VAL A 161 -4.53 -14.55 16.05
N PHE A 162 -4.41 -15.78 16.57
CA PHE A 162 -5.38 -16.84 16.30
C PHE A 162 -6.76 -16.51 16.91
N ARG A 163 -6.79 -15.93 18.11
CA ARG A 163 -8.02 -15.53 18.83
C ARG A 163 -8.92 -14.59 18.04
N VAL A 164 -8.34 -13.72 17.22
CA VAL A 164 -9.13 -12.74 16.44
C VAL A 164 -9.65 -13.28 15.11
N HIS A 165 -9.42 -14.56 14.81
CA HIS A 165 -9.88 -15.25 13.59
C HIS A 165 -9.80 -14.37 12.34
N PRO A 166 -8.58 -13.95 11.96
CA PRO A 166 -8.41 -12.94 10.94
C PRO A 166 -8.82 -13.47 9.57
N SER A 167 -9.71 -12.72 8.90
CA SER A 167 -10.04 -12.90 7.49
C SER A 167 -9.22 -11.98 6.59
N THR A 168 -8.57 -10.96 7.15
CA THR A 168 -7.77 -9.94 6.46
C THR A 168 -6.41 -9.73 7.13
N PHE A 169 -5.48 -9.08 6.44
CA PHE A 169 -4.16 -8.77 7.01
C PHE A 169 -4.15 -7.70 8.08
N GLU A 170 -5.13 -6.80 8.07
CA GLU A 170 -5.08 -5.58 8.87
C GLU A 170 -5.03 -5.87 10.38
N LYS A 171 -5.97 -6.69 10.88
CA LYS A 171 -6.05 -6.99 12.32
C LYS A 171 -4.85 -7.77 12.86
N PRO A 172 -4.38 -8.88 12.24
CA PRO A 172 -3.17 -9.58 12.66
C PRO A 172 -1.95 -8.68 12.68
N TRP A 173 -1.85 -7.80 11.68
CA TRP A 173 -0.72 -6.92 11.50
C TRP A 173 -0.64 -5.86 12.61
N GLU A 174 -1.76 -5.22 12.92
CA GLU A 174 -1.87 -4.26 14.02
C GLU A 174 -1.49 -4.90 15.37
N LEU A 175 -2.00 -6.10 15.63
CA LEU A 175 -1.70 -6.84 16.86
C LEU A 175 -0.21 -7.17 16.98
N LEU A 176 0.43 -7.66 15.91
CA LEU A 176 1.85 -7.98 15.97
C LEU A 176 2.73 -6.75 16.08
N LEU A 177 2.37 -5.65 15.43
CA LEU A 177 3.10 -4.38 15.61
C LEU A 177 3.09 -3.97 17.08
N VAL A 178 1.93 -4.03 17.72
CA VAL A 178 1.80 -3.70 19.15
C VAL A 178 2.63 -4.66 20.01
N LEU A 179 2.51 -5.97 19.78
CA LEU A 179 3.26 -6.99 20.52
C LEU A 179 4.78 -6.86 20.31
N SER A 180 5.23 -6.44 19.14
CA SER A 180 6.66 -6.18 18.87
C SER A 180 7.17 -4.98 19.66
N ILE A 181 6.38 -3.90 19.74
CA ILE A 181 6.72 -2.69 20.50
C ILE A 181 6.76 -2.97 22.01
N THR A 182 5.78 -3.72 22.53
CA THR A 182 5.71 -4.05 23.96
C THR A 182 6.79 -5.05 24.38
N SER A 183 7.16 -5.99 23.50
CA SER A 183 8.28 -6.91 23.71
C SER A 183 9.64 -6.19 23.77
N SER A 184 9.84 -5.13 22.96
CA SER A 184 11.10 -4.34 22.98
C SER A 184 11.14 -3.25 24.06
N ARG A 185 10.01 -2.89 24.70
CA ARG A 185 9.93 -1.83 25.72
C ARG A 185 9.14 -2.28 26.97
N PRO A 186 9.79 -2.91 27.96
CA PRO A 186 9.14 -3.44 29.16
C PRO A 186 8.41 -2.38 30.01
N GLY A 187 8.82 -1.11 29.91
CA GLY A 187 8.22 0.01 30.66
C GLY A 187 6.77 0.32 30.28
N LEU A 188 6.36 0.01 29.04
CA LEU A 188 4.98 0.21 28.57
C LEU A 188 4.05 -0.94 28.96
N ALA A 189 4.58 -2.11 29.34
CA ALA A 189 3.77 -3.24 29.82
C ALA A 189 3.03 -2.93 31.14
N ARG A 190 3.44 -1.89 31.88
CA ARG A 190 2.76 -1.42 33.10
C ARG A 190 1.54 -0.54 32.84
N MET A 191 1.41 0.04 31.66
CA MET A 191 0.18 0.68 31.22
C MET A 191 -0.57 -0.33 30.36
N GLY A 192 -1.58 -0.97 30.94
CA GLY A 192 -2.31 -2.09 30.35
C GLY A 192 -2.46 -1.97 28.82
N ALA A 193 -1.91 -2.96 28.11
CA ALA A 193 -1.79 -2.97 26.65
C ALA A 193 -3.13 -2.68 25.94
N THR A 194 -4.26 -2.93 26.58
CA THR A 194 -5.63 -2.67 26.09
C THR A 194 -5.99 -1.18 26.00
N LEU A 195 -5.50 -0.32 26.91
CA LEU A 195 -5.80 1.12 26.90
C LEU A 195 -4.93 1.87 25.88
N ALA A 196 -3.64 1.55 25.82
CA ALA A 196 -2.74 2.09 24.79
C ALA A 196 -3.17 1.63 23.38
N LEU A 197 -3.64 0.38 23.25
CA LEU A 197 -4.26 -0.14 22.03
C LEU A 197 -5.47 0.69 21.61
N ARG A 198 -6.36 1.02 22.55
CA ARG A 198 -7.57 1.79 22.25
C ARG A 198 -7.25 3.20 21.80
N GLU A 199 -6.28 3.88 22.41
CA GLU A 199 -5.87 5.23 22.02
C GLU A 199 -5.12 5.27 20.68
N ILE A 200 -4.24 4.31 20.42
CA ILE A 200 -3.49 4.23 19.15
C ILE A 200 -4.45 3.86 18.01
N LEU A 201 -5.37 2.90 18.21
CA LEU A 201 -6.41 2.57 17.23
C LEU A 201 -7.39 3.72 17.03
N HIS A 202 -7.76 4.49 18.07
CA HIS A 202 -8.59 5.69 17.91
C HIS A 202 -7.87 6.78 17.09
N LYS A 203 -6.57 7.00 17.34
CA LYS A 203 -5.77 7.95 16.55
C LYS A 203 -5.63 7.51 15.09
N TRP A 204 -5.46 6.21 14.84
CA TRP A 204 -5.33 5.66 13.49
C TRP A 204 -6.67 5.64 12.72
N SER A 205 -7.78 5.36 13.42
CA SER A 205 -9.15 5.50 12.89
C SER A 205 -9.50 6.97 12.61
N GLY A 206 -9.05 7.91 13.46
CA GLY A 206 -9.24 9.35 13.24
C GLY A 206 -8.48 9.86 12.01
N LEU A 207 -7.30 9.30 11.73
CA LEU A 207 -6.54 9.57 10.50
C LEU A 207 -7.20 9.01 9.23
N LYS A 208 -8.08 8.00 9.33
CA LYS A 208 -8.92 7.54 8.22
C LYS A 208 -10.19 8.38 8.04
N GLN A 209 -10.80 8.87 9.13
CA GLN A 209 -12.03 9.68 9.04
C GLN A 209 -11.81 11.09 8.48
N THR A 210 -10.59 11.65 8.54
CA THR A 210 -10.26 12.91 7.85
C THR A 210 -10.11 12.78 6.32
N GLY A 211 -10.46 11.63 5.74
CA GLY A 211 -10.41 11.37 4.29
C GLY A 211 -11.73 10.89 3.67
N THR A 212 -12.82 10.81 4.43
CA THR A 212 -14.14 10.40 3.94
C THR A 212 -15.25 11.07 4.75
N ASP A 213 -15.40 12.38 4.61
CA ASP A 213 -16.67 13.04 4.89
C ASP A 213 -16.91 14.11 3.82
N GLY A 214 -17.86 13.82 2.94
CA GLY A 214 -18.16 14.66 1.78
C GLY A 214 -19.10 13.98 0.80
N SER A 215 -20.18 13.36 1.29
CA SER A 215 -21.39 13.13 0.48
C SER A 215 -22.53 12.59 1.35
N HIS A 216 -23.19 13.50 2.06
CA HIS A 216 -24.61 13.36 2.36
C HIS A 216 -25.27 14.74 2.36
N LEU A 217 -26.18 14.92 1.39
CA LEU A 217 -27.40 15.74 1.36
C LEU A 217 -27.52 16.64 0.12
N CYS A 218 -28.55 16.30 -0.67
CA CYS A 218 -29.14 16.95 -1.86
C CYS A 218 -28.34 16.94 -3.16
#